data_AF-A0A951UJR8-F1
#
_entry.id   AF-A0A951UJR8-F1
#
_cell.length_a   1.000
_cell.length_b   1.000
_cell.length_c   1.000
_cell.angle_alpha   90.00
_cell.angle_beta   90.00
_cell.angle_gamma   90.00
#
_symmetry.space_group_name_H-M   'P 1'
#
loop_
_entity.id
_entity.type
_entity.pdbx_description
1 polymer ?
#
loop_
_entity_poly.entity_id
_entity_poly.type
_entity_poly.pdbx_seq_one_letter_code
_entity_poly.pdbx_strand_id
1 'polypeptide(L)' 'MTQTRIVLDPQHKPKAELILQQTGITTLSQLFSILLVCYGDHLIAGLRGQPLSITTPTPQPRPPVKSQHQNQPFTQMAGL' A
#
# COMPACT_ATOMS: atom_id res chain seq x y z
N MET A 1 17.85 -14.89 23.14
CA MET A 1 16.86 -15.20 22.09
C MET A 1 15.98 -13.98 21.92
N THR A 2 16.23 -13.16 20.89
CA THR A 2 15.40 -11.97 20.63
C THR A 2 14.21 -12.41 19.77
N GLN A 3 13.00 -12.21 20.28
CA GLN A 3 11.79 -12.56 19.54
C GLN A 3 11.30 -11.36 18.74
N THR A 4 11.14 -11.52 17.42
CA THR A 4 10.62 -10.49 16.53
C THR A 4 9.21 -10.88 16.07
N ARG A 5 8.25 -9.97 16.22
CA ARG A 5 6.89 -10.16 15.72
C ARG A 5 6.82 -9.69 14.26
N ILE A 6 6.34 -10.56 13.39
CA ILE A 6 6.10 -10.27 11.97
C ILE A 6 4.61 -10.31 11.73
N VAL A 7 4.08 -9.29 11.06
CA VAL A 7 2.67 -9.23 10.67
C VAL A 7 2.60 -9.47 9.17
N LEU A 8 1.80 -10.46 8.77
CA LEU A 8 1.52 -10.74 7.37
C LEU A 8 0.28 -9.95 6.94
N ASP A 9 0.39 -9.22 5.84
CA ASP A 9 -0.76 -8.54 5.25
C ASP A 9 -1.88 -9.53 4.88
N PRO A 10 -3.15 -9.21 5.17
CA PRO A 10 -4.27 -10.13 4.96
C PRO A 10 -4.38 -10.67 3.53
N GLN A 11 -4.02 -9.84 2.55
CA GLN A 11 -4.01 -10.16 1.12
C GLN A 11 -3.02 -11.28 0.74
N HIS A 12 -1.95 -11.49 1.52
CA HIS A 12 -0.96 -12.53 1.26
C HIS A 12 -1.21 -13.83 2.04
N LYS A 13 -2.13 -13.80 3.02
CA LYS A 13 -2.48 -14.95 3.84
C LYS A 13 -2.94 -16.18 3.03
N PRO A 14 -3.83 -16.06 2.02
CA PRO A 14 -4.30 -17.23 1.26
C PRO A 14 -3.17 -17.97 0.54
N LYS A 15 -2.19 -17.20 0.02
CA LYS A 15 -1.02 -17.76 -0.64
C LYS A 15 -0.11 -18.48 0.35
N ALA A 16 0.09 -17.91 1.53
CA ALA A 16 0.87 -18.55 2.59
C ALA A 16 0.22 -19.86 3.05
N GLU A 17 -1.09 -19.87 3.28
CA GLU A 17 -1.83 -21.09 3.66
C GLU A 17 -1.73 -22.20 2.61
N LEU A 18 -1.84 -21.85 1.32
CA LEU A 18 -1.64 -22.80 0.23
C LEU A 18 -0.22 -23.40 0.22
N ILE A 19 0.80 -22.59 0.46
CA ILE A 19 2.19 -23.08 0.58
C ILE A 19 2.32 -24.03 1.76
N LEU A 20 1.76 -23.69 2.93
CA LEU A 20 1.78 -24.55 4.11
C LEU A 20 1.15 -25.92 3.81
N GLN A 21 -0.01 -25.93 3.16
CA GLN A 21 -0.71 -27.16 2.78
C GLN A 21 0.09 -28.03 1.81
N GLN A 22 0.75 -27.43 0.82
CA GLN A 22 1.47 -28.17 -0.22
C GLN A 22 2.86 -28.66 0.21
N THR A 23 3.50 -27.96 1.15
CA THR A 23 4.89 -28.24 1.56
C THR A 23 4.98 -29.03 2.87
N GLY A 24 3.88 -29.12 3.62
CA GLY A 24 3.87 -29.74 4.96
C GLY A 24 4.48 -28.84 6.05
N ILE A 25 4.75 -27.56 5.76
CA ILE A 25 5.19 -26.59 6.77
C ILE A 25 4.04 -26.31 7.74
N THR A 26 4.33 -26.36 9.04
CA THR A 26 3.30 -26.30 10.09
C THR A 26 3.02 -24.89 10.61
N THR A 27 3.97 -23.95 10.44
CA THR A 27 3.83 -22.58 10.95
C THR A 27 4.34 -21.53 9.98
N LEU A 28 3.75 -20.33 10.04
CA LEU A 28 4.21 -19.16 9.27
C LEU A 28 5.63 -18.73 9.64
N SER A 29 6.02 -18.88 10.91
CA SER A 29 7.39 -18.58 11.35
C SER A 29 8.40 -19.50 10.67
N GLN A 30 8.09 -20.80 10.57
CA GLN A 30 8.95 -21.75 9.87
C GLN A 30 9.03 -21.44 8.37
N LEU A 31 7.90 -21.14 7.73
CA LEU A 31 7.87 -20.70 6.33
C LEU A 31 8.78 -19.48 6.13
N PHE A 32 8.66 -18.47 6.98
CA PHE A 32 9.46 -17.25 6.88
C PHE A 32 10.96 -17.52 7.05
N SER A 33 11.35 -18.36 8.02
CA SER A 33 12.75 -18.77 8.19
C SER A 33 13.31 -19.46 6.95
N ILE A 34 12.54 -20.35 6.32
CA ILE A 34 12.95 -21.04 5.09
C ILE A 34 13.12 -20.02 3.95
N LEU A 35 12.18 -19.08 3.80
CA LEU A 35 12.27 -18.04 2.78
C LEU A 35 13.53 -17.18 2.97
N LEU A 36 13.86 -16.80 4.20
CA LEU A 36 15.07 -16.03 4.48
C LEU A 36 16.35 -16.81 4.17
N VAL A 37 16.44 -18.06 4.60
CA VAL A 37 17.65 -18.87 4.42
C VAL A 37 17.86 -19.26 2.96
N CYS A 38 16.79 -19.65 2.26
CA CYS A 38 16.90 -20.15 0.89
C CYS A 38 16.87 -19.02 -0.17
N TYR A 39 16.19 -17.92 0.11
CA TYR A 39 15.96 -16.85 -0.88
C TYR A 39 16.48 -15.48 -0.46
N GLY A 40 17.03 -15.33 0.76
CA GLY A 40 17.55 -14.05 1.25
C GLY A 40 18.65 -13.48 0.36
N ASP A 41 19.62 -14.30 -0.04
CA ASP A 41 20.72 -13.86 -0.90
C ASP A 41 20.23 -13.44 -2.30
N HIS A 42 19.26 -14.18 -2.85
CA HIS A 42 18.61 -13.82 -4.11
C HIS A 42 17.86 -12.49 -4.01
N LEU A 43 17.19 -12.24 -2.88
CA LEU A 43 16.50 -10.98 -2.63
C LEU A 43 17.50 -9.81 -2.55
N ILE A 44 18.61 -10.00 -1.83
CA ILE A 44 19.68 -8.99 -1.72
C ILE A 44 20.26 -8.68 -3.10
N ALA A 45 20.57 -9.70 -3.89
CA ALA A 45 21.12 -9.53 -5.23
C ALA A 45 20.14 -8.80 -6.17
N GLY A 46 18.85 -9.15 -6.13
CA GLY A 46 17.82 -8.53 -6.97
C GLY A 46 17.50 -7.09 -6.59
N LEU A 47 17.52 -6.76 -5.30
CA LEU A 47 17.16 -5.42 -4.81
C LEU A 47 18.34 -4.44 -4.82
N ARG A 48 19.58 -4.90 -4.61
CA ARG A 48 20.75 -3.98 -4.67
C ARG A 48 20.99 -3.40 -6.07
N GLY A 49 20.40 -3.98 -7.10
CA GLY A 49 20.42 -3.46 -8.48
C GLY A 49 19.24 -2.55 -8.85
N GLN A 50 18.20 -2.46 -8.02
CA GLN A 50 17.07 -1.57 -8.27
C GLN A 50 16.95 -0.51 -7.15
N PRO A 51 17.06 0.79 -7.47
CA PRO A 51 16.57 1.79 -6.54
C PRO A 51 15.07 1.54 -6.38
N LEU A 52 14.65 1.11 -5.19
CA LEU A 52 13.25 1.12 -4.77
C LEU A 52 12.80 2.58 -4.75
N SER A 53 12.42 3.11 -5.91
CA SER A 53 11.59 4.30 -6.01
C SER A 53 10.22 3.90 -5.49
N ILE A 54 10.07 3.95 -4.18
CA ILE A 54 8.77 4.01 -3.53
C ILE A 54 8.19 5.33 -4.02
N THR A 55 7.50 5.32 -5.15
CA THR A 55 6.75 6.49 -5.63
C THR A 55 5.61 6.69 -4.65
N THR A 56 5.86 7.51 -3.63
CA THR A 56 4.84 8.22 -2.90
C THR A 56 3.86 8.77 -3.93
N PRO A 57 2.54 8.52 -3.82
CA PRO A 57 1.58 9.11 -4.74
C PRO A 57 1.70 10.63 -4.62
N THR A 58 2.31 11.25 -5.62
CA THR A 58 2.48 12.68 -5.71
C THR A 58 1.08 13.30 -5.65
N PRO A 59 0.75 14.15 -4.66
CA PRO A 59 -0.50 14.87 -4.69
C PRO A 59 -0.48 15.78 -5.92
N GLN A 60 -1.31 15.46 -6.92
CA GLN A 60 -1.53 16.35 -8.06
C GLN A 60 -1.94 17.73 -7.54
N PRO A 61 -1.32 18.83 -8.01
CA PRO A 61 -1.82 20.17 -7.73
C PRO A 61 -3.20 20.30 -8.36
N ARG A 62 -4.24 20.40 -7.52
CA ARG A 62 -5.58 20.78 -7.97
C ARG A 62 -5.48 22.18 -8.61
N PRO A 63 -6.02 22.40 -9.83
CA PRO A 63 -6.08 23.74 -10.39
C PRO A 63 -6.91 24.66 -9.48
N PRO A 64 -6.56 25.95 -9.37
CA PRO A 64 -7.27 26.88 -8.50
C PRO A 64 -8.70 27.06 -8.98
N VAL A 65 -9.65 26.75 -8.09
CA VAL A 65 -11.07 27.09 -8.29
C VAL A 65 -11.17 28.62 -8.33
N LYS A 66 -11.59 29.17 -9.48
CA LYS A 66 -11.90 30.60 -9.58
C LYS A 66 -13.22 30.84 -8.86
N SER A 67 -13.16 31.39 -7.66
CA SER A 67 -14.30 31.92 -6.95
C SER A 67 -14.86 33.15 -7.69
N GLN A 68 -15.86 32.97 -8.55
CA GLN A 68 -16.70 34.09 -8.98
C GLN A 68 -17.79 34.31 -7.94
N HIS A 69 -17.57 35.30 -7.08
CA HIS A 69 -18.66 36.06 -6.48
C HIS A 69 -19.26 36.94 -7.58
N GLN A 70 -20.55 36.74 -7.91
CA GLN A 70 -21.32 37.78 -8.57
C GLN A 70 -22.63 37.97 -7.81
N ASN A 71 -22.61 38.99 -6.95
CA ASN A 71 -23.79 39.65 -6.42
C ASN A 71 -24.72 40.04 -7.58
N GLN A 72 -26.00 39.68 -7.50
CA GLN A 72 -27.05 40.45 -8.14
C GLN A 72 -27.97 41.07 -7.06
N PRO A 73 -28.22 42.38 -7.12
CA PRO A 73 -29.04 43.08 -6.14
C PRO A 73 -30.53 42.83 -6.35
N PHE A 74 -31.24 42.82 -5.21
CA PHE A 74 -32.69 42.87 -5.08
C PHE A 74 -33.26 44.13 -5.77
N THR A 75 -34.30 43.95 -6.60
CA THR A 75 -35.28 45.01 -6.88
C THR A 75 -36.70 44.43 -6.85
N GLN A 76 -37.53 45.05 -6.01
CA GLN A 76 -38.94 44.79 -5.73
C GLN A 76 -39.89 45.36 -6.82
N MET A 77 -41.17 44.97 -6.71
CA MET A 77 -42.42 45.60 -7.21
C MET A 77 -42.82 45.24 -8.65
N ALA A 78 -44.09 45.13 -9.06
CA ALA A 78 -45.41 45.03 -8.42
C ALA A 78 -46.43 44.73 -9.54
N GLY A 79 -47.57 44.11 -9.22
CA GLY A 79 -48.86 44.50 -9.79
C GLY A 79 -49.37 43.84 -11.08
N LEU A 80 -50.63 43.37 -10.96
CA LEU A 80 -51.69 43.09 -11.94
C LEU A 80 -51.71 41.70 -12.58
#